data_AF-A0A924XJ16-F1
#
_entry.id   AF-A0A924XJ16-F1
#
_cell.length_a   1.000
_cell.length_b   1.000
_cell.length_c   1.000
_cell.angle_alpha   90.00
_cell.angle_beta   90.00
_cell.angle_gamma   90.00
#
_symmetry.space_group_name_H-M   'P 1'
#
loop_
_entity.id
_entity.type
_entity.pdbx_description
1 polymer ?
#
loop_
_entity_poly.entity_id
_entity_poly.type
_entity_poly.pdbx_seq_one_letter_code
_entity_poly.pdbx_strand_id
1 'polypeptide(L)'
;NFSAVSSACLAIRSEVFDEVSGFYAENLPNGLFDADLCLRIGEKGYRIVWTPHAECVQIVDSATEKAVSRNSPETVYFKRRYEKILKNDLFYNPNLSLDDENFSVAIPPRFEKVWRKS
;
A
#
# COMPACT_ATOMS: atom_id res chain seq x y z
N ASN A 1 9.58 7.46 -3.83
CA ASN A 1 9.44 5.99 -3.96
C ASN A 1 8.14 5.58 -3.27
N PHE A 2 7.71 4.33 -3.33
CA PHE A 2 6.40 3.90 -2.80
C PHE A 2 6.55 2.65 -1.91
N SER A 3 5.64 2.47 -0.95
CA SER A 3 5.58 1.28 -0.10
C SER A 3 5.00 0.07 -0.83
N ALA A 4 4.17 0.31 -1.85
CA ALA A 4 3.54 -0.71 -2.65
C ALA A 4 3.26 -0.19 -4.07
N VAL A 5 3.16 -1.12 -5.02
CA VAL A 5 2.75 -0.87 -6.40
C VAL A 5 1.74 -1.93 -6.81
N SER A 6 0.93 -1.63 -7.84
CA SER A 6 -0.04 -2.58 -8.36
C SER A 6 0.64 -3.77 -9.05
N SER A 7 0.03 -4.96 -8.93
CA SER A 7 0.44 -6.12 -9.72
C SER A 7 0.25 -5.96 -11.23
N ALA A 8 -0.44 -4.90 -11.68
CA ALA A 8 -0.57 -4.51 -13.08
C ALA A 8 0.77 -4.32 -13.80
N CYS A 9 1.77 -3.83 -13.08
CA CYS A 9 3.10 -3.54 -13.60
C CYS A 9 4.14 -3.80 -12.50
N LEU A 10 4.38 -5.07 -12.20
CA LEU A 10 5.30 -5.53 -11.16
C LEU A 10 6.30 -6.53 -11.74
N ALA A 11 7.59 -6.32 -11.46
CA ALA A 11 8.64 -7.31 -11.67
C ALA A 11 9.31 -7.63 -10.33
N ILE A 12 9.48 -8.92 -10.04
CA ILE A 12 10.04 -9.44 -8.79
C ILE A 12 10.95 -10.64 -9.09
N ARG A 13 12.00 -10.83 -8.29
CA ARG A 13 12.80 -12.06 -8.35
C ARG A 13 11.97 -13.24 -7.83
N SER A 14 12.01 -14.37 -8.53
CA SER A 14 11.24 -15.57 -8.13
C SER A 14 11.54 -16.02 -6.70
N GLU A 15 12.82 -16.01 -6.31
CA GLU A 15 13.25 -16.36 -4.95
C GLU A 15 12.61 -15.47 -3.86
N VAL A 16 12.38 -14.18 -4.13
CA VAL A 16 11.77 -13.24 -3.18
C VAL A 16 10.26 -13.48 -3.12
N PHE A 17 9.63 -13.79 -4.26
CA PHE A 17 8.21 -14.14 -4.30
C PHE A 17 7.94 -15.42 -3.50
N ASP A 18 8.81 -16.43 -3.65
CA ASP A 18 8.72 -17.69 -2.90
C ASP A 18 9.02 -17.50 -1.41
N GLU A 19 9.99 -16.63 -1.06
CA GLU A 19 10.37 -16.33 0.33
C GLU A 19 9.18 -15.78 1.15
N VAL A 20 8.28 -15.03 0.51
CA VAL A 20 7.08 -14.49 1.15
C VAL A 20 5.84 -15.38 0.94
N SER A 21 5.98 -16.54 0.31
CA SER A 21 4.87 -17.45 -0.03
C SER A 21 3.86 -16.87 -1.02
N GLY A 22 4.33 -16.04 -1.95
CA GLY A 22 3.51 -15.48 -3.03
C GLY A 22 2.33 -14.61 -2.58
N PHE A 23 1.21 -14.67 -3.30
CA PHE A 23 -0.01 -13.93 -2.96
C PHE A 23 -0.81 -14.62 -1.85
N TYR A 24 -1.27 -13.83 -0.88
CA TYR A 24 -2.02 -14.34 0.28
C TYR A 24 -3.54 -14.30 0.02
N ALA A 25 -4.01 -15.17 -0.88
CA ALA A 25 -5.40 -15.16 -1.36
C ALA A 25 -6.46 -15.53 -0.30
N GLU A 26 -6.07 -16.23 0.78
CA GLU A 26 -7.00 -16.67 1.83
C GLU A 26 -7.69 -15.50 2.55
N ASN A 27 -6.95 -14.42 2.83
CA ASN A 27 -7.47 -13.24 3.53
C ASN A 27 -7.81 -12.07 2.59
N LEU A 28 -7.34 -12.10 1.34
CA LEU A 28 -7.41 -10.99 0.38
C LEU A 28 -7.80 -11.49 -1.04
N PRO A 29 -8.93 -12.19 -1.21
CA PRO A 29 -9.31 -12.80 -2.49
C PRO A 29 -9.69 -11.80 -3.60
N ASN A 30 -10.17 -10.60 -3.27
CA ASN A 30 -10.71 -9.63 -4.23
C ASN A 30 -9.83 -8.40 -4.43
N GLY A 31 -8.93 -8.09 -3.50
CA GLY A 31 -8.02 -6.94 -3.63
C GLY A 31 -7.12 -6.74 -2.43
N LEU A 32 -6.27 -5.71 -2.50
CA LEU A 32 -5.18 -5.42 -1.55
C LEU A 32 -4.09 -6.51 -1.46
N PHE A 33 -4.19 -7.60 -2.23
CA PHE A 33 -3.20 -8.68 -2.25
C PHE A 33 -1.83 -8.22 -2.79
N ASP A 34 -1.82 -7.24 -3.68
CA ASP A 34 -0.63 -6.63 -4.26
C ASP A 34 0.08 -5.71 -3.26
N ALA A 35 -0.70 -4.89 -2.54
CA ALA A 35 -0.21 -4.10 -1.42
C ALA A 35 0.32 -4.98 -0.28
N ASP A 36 -0.39 -6.05 0.05
CA ASP A 36 0.04 -7.03 1.07
C ASP A 36 1.35 -7.72 0.68
N LEU A 37 1.48 -8.14 -0.58
CA LEU A 37 2.72 -8.70 -1.12
C LEU A 37 3.88 -7.71 -0.94
N CYS A 38 3.70 -6.46 -1.36
CA CYS A 38 4.72 -5.42 -1.26
C CYS A 38 5.15 -5.16 0.19
N LEU A 39 4.19 -5.09 1.12
CA LEU A 39 4.48 -4.85 2.53
C LEU A 39 5.20 -6.04 3.18
N ARG A 40 4.83 -7.29 2.87
CA ARG A 40 5.57 -8.48 3.34
C ARG A 40 7.00 -8.52 2.80
N ILE A 41 7.20 -8.16 1.54
CA ILE A 41 8.53 -8.01 0.94
C ILE A 41 9.34 -6.93 1.67
N GLY A 42 8.70 -5.80 2.02
CA GLY A 42 9.30 -4.75 2.82
C GLY A 42 9.70 -5.20 4.23
N GLU A 43 8.86 -6.02 4.88
CA GLU A 43 9.16 -6.63 6.21
C GLU A 43 10.41 -7.53 6.17
N LYS A 44 10.77 -8.09 5.01
CA LYS A 44 12.02 -8.84 4.76
C LYS A 44 13.24 -7.95 4.48
N GLY A 45 13.06 -6.63 4.45
CA GLY A 45 14.14 -5.67 4.23
C GLY A 45 14.39 -5.31 2.75
N TYR A 46 13.58 -5.83 1.82
CA TYR A 46 13.64 -5.42 0.43
C TYR A 46 12.97 -4.06 0.22
N ARG A 47 13.23 -3.45 -0.95
CA ARG A 47 12.62 -2.18 -1.34
C ARG A 47 11.70 -2.39 -2.53
N ILE A 48 10.55 -1.75 -2.48
CA ILE A 48 9.70 -1.53 -3.66
C ILE A 48 10.25 -0.30 -4.37
N VAL A 49 10.46 -0.40 -5.69
CA VAL A 49 11.03 0.69 -6.50
C VAL A 49 10.12 0.94 -7.69
N TRP A 50 9.61 2.17 -7.77
CA TRP A 50 8.91 2.65 -8.95
C TRP A 50 9.91 3.31 -9.92
N THR A 51 9.73 3.07 -11.21
CA THR A 51 10.54 3.68 -12.28
C THR A 51 9.64 4.21 -13.40
N PRO A 52 9.88 5.45 -13.88
CA PRO A 52 9.16 5.97 -15.05
C PRO A 52 9.67 5.39 -16.38
N HIS A 53 10.77 4.63 -16.37
CA HIS A 53 11.40 4.12 -17.59
C HIS A 53 10.78 2.82 -18.12
N ALA A 54 9.78 2.28 -17.42
CA ALA A 54 9.03 1.11 -17.85
C ALA A 54 7.54 1.44 -17.77
N GLU A 55 6.84 1.24 -18.88
CA GLU A 55 5.41 1.55 -18.99
C GLU A 55 4.64 0.27 -19.36
N CYS A 56 3.54 0.03 -18.66
CA CYS A 56 2.59 -1.04 -18.96
C CYS A 56 1.19 -0.42 -18.94
N VAL A 57 0.41 -0.70 -19.99
CA VAL A 57 -0.97 -0.24 -20.09
C VAL A 57 -1.90 -1.41 -19.82
N GLN A 58 -2.59 -1.36 -18.68
CA GLN A 58 -3.67 -2.29 -18.39
C GLN A 58 -4.99 -1.69 -18.86
N ILE A 59 -5.68 -2.37 -19.77
CA ILE A 59 -7.03 -2.02 -20.18
C ILE A 59 -7.98 -2.65 -19.16
N VAL A 60 -8.68 -1.82 -18.40
CA VAL A 60 -9.65 -2.25 -17.38
C VAL A 60 -11.06 -1.92 -17.82
N ASP A 61 -11.94 -2.92 -17.74
CA ASP A 61 -13.37 -2.73 -17.92
C ASP A 61 -14.01 -2.38 -16.58
N SER A 62 -14.42 -1.12 -16.45
CA SER A 62 -15.09 -0.58 -15.26
C SER A 62 -16.31 -1.38 -14.80
N ALA A 63 -16.96 -2.16 -15.68
CA ALA A 63 -18.07 -3.03 -15.29
C ALA A 63 -17.63 -4.28 -14.51
N THR A 64 -16.36 -4.66 -14.63
CA THR A 64 -15.79 -5.87 -14.01
C THR A 64 -14.92 -5.57 -12.77
N GLU A 65 -14.44 -4.33 -12.64
CA GLU A 65 -13.71 -3.90 -11.44
C GLU A 65 -14.67 -3.72 -10.26
N LYS A 66 -14.65 -4.70 -9.35
CA LYS A 66 -15.26 -4.54 -8.04
C LYS A 66 -14.28 -3.81 -7.14
N ALA A 67 -14.50 -2.51 -6.95
CA ALA A 67 -13.83 -1.78 -5.90
C ALA A 67 -14.05 -2.49 -4.55
N VAL A 68 -12.96 -2.83 -3.87
CA VAL A 68 -13.05 -3.41 -2.52
C VAL A 68 -13.68 -2.37 -1.61
N SER A 69 -14.82 -2.72 -1.02
CA SER A 69 -15.51 -1.82 -0.10
C SER A 69 -14.61 -1.44 1.08
N ARG A 70 -14.65 -0.17 1.49
CA ARG A 70 -13.90 0.34 2.66
C ARG A 70 -14.23 -0.40 3.97
N ASN A 71 -15.37 -1.09 4.01
CA ASN A 71 -15.85 -1.87 5.14
C ASN A 71 -15.84 -3.39 4.87
N SER A 72 -15.19 -3.84 3.79
CA SER A 72 -15.05 -5.27 3.52
C SER A 72 -14.21 -5.96 4.61
N PRO A 73 -14.42 -7.28 4.84
CA PRO A 73 -13.56 -8.05 5.73
C PRO A 73 -12.07 -7.94 5.38
N GLU A 74 -11.75 -7.85 4.08
CA GLU A 74 -10.40 -7.70 3.56
C GLU A 74 -9.78 -6.35 3.98
N THR A 75 -10.53 -5.25 3.85
CA THR A 75 -10.08 -3.93 4.28
C THR A 75 -9.86 -3.88 5.79
N VAL A 76 -10.76 -4.51 6.57
CA VAL A 76 -10.62 -4.58 8.03
C VAL A 76 -9.38 -5.40 8.41
N TYR A 77 -9.17 -6.56 7.80
CA TYR A 77 -7.98 -7.38 7.98
C TYR A 77 -6.70 -6.60 7.65
N PHE A 78 -6.66 -5.97 6.48
CA PHE A 78 -5.49 -5.23 6.00
C PHE A 78 -5.14 -4.06 6.92
N LYS A 79 -6.14 -3.25 7.30
CA LYS A 79 -5.95 -2.14 8.25
C LYS A 79 -5.45 -2.62 9.60
N ARG A 80 -5.97 -3.76 10.10
CA ARG A 80 -5.53 -4.32 11.38
C ARG A 80 -4.09 -4.84 11.31
N ARG A 81 -3.72 -5.54 10.24
CA ARG A 81 -2.37 -6.10 10.05
C ARG A 81 -1.32 -5.00 9.92
N TYR A 82 -1.61 -3.98 9.11
CA TYR A 82 -0.65 -2.96 8.73
C TYR A 82 -0.88 -1.60 9.39
N GLU A 83 -1.62 -1.54 10.51
CA GLU A 83 -2.00 -0.30 11.20
C GLU A 83 -0.82 0.66 11.41
N LYS A 84 0.32 0.14 11.88
CA LYS A 84 1.52 0.93 12.17
C LYS A 84 2.13 1.55 10.91
N ILE A 85 2.17 0.77 9.82
CA ILE A 85 2.72 1.19 8.53
C ILE A 85 1.78 2.21 7.89
N LEU A 86 0.47 1.95 7.88
CA LEU A 86 -0.53 2.86 7.31
C LEU A 86 -0.54 4.23 8.02
N LYS A 87 -0.31 4.25 9.34
CA LYS A 87 -0.20 5.49 10.11
C LYS A 87 1.11 6.24 9.87
N ASN A 88 2.18 5.57 9.45
CA ASN A 88 3.54 6.13 9.39
C ASN A 88 4.30 5.65 8.15
N ASP A 89 3.63 5.62 7.00
CA ASP A 89 4.27 5.20 5.75
C ASP A 89 5.43 6.14 5.44
N LEU A 90 6.63 5.56 5.28
CA LEU A 90 7.88 6.30 5.02
C LEU A 90 7.83 7.13 3.75
N PHE A 91 6.97 6.75 2.79
CA PHE A 91 6.85 7.40 1.50
C PHE A 91 5.63 8.31 1.39
N TYR A 92 4.74 8.30 2.39
CA TYR A 92 3.62 9.23 2.46
C TYR A 92 3.97 10.44 3.32
N ASN A 93 3.66 11.64 2.84
CA ASN A 93 4.03 12.85 3.57
C ASN A 93 3.24 12.92 4.90
N PRO A 94 3.93 13.03 6.06
CA PRO A 94 3.28 13.05 7.37
C PRO A 94 2.36 14.26 7.60
N ASN A 95 2.47 15.31 6.77
CA ASN A 95 1.63 16.50 6.85
C ASN A 95 0.32 16.37 6.05
N LEU A 96 0.09 15.25 5.37
CA LEU A 96 -1.11 15.01 4.57
C LEU A 96 -2.11 14.12 5.29
N SER A 97 -3.40 14.35 5.00
CA SER A 97 -4.54 13.63 5.54
C SER A 97 -4.49 12.14 5.15
N LEU A 98 -5.03 11.28 6.02
CA LEU A 98 -5.29 9.87 5.70
C LEU A 98 -6.78 9.61 5.38
N ASP A 99 -7.62 10.65 5.47
CA ASP A 99 -9.07 10.53 5.38
C ASP A 99 -9.57 10.57 3.92
N ASP A 100 -8.77 11.14 3.02
CA ASP A 100 -9.08 11.27 1.60
C ASP A 100 -7.86 11.04 0.71
N GLU A 101 -8.12 10.90 -0.59
CA GLU A 101 -7.13 10.61 -1.63
C GLU A 101 -6.66 11.88 -2.35
N ASN A 102 -7.03 13.08 -1.86
CA ASN A 102 -6.77 14.36 -2.53
C ASN A 102 -5.45 15.01 -2.11
N PHE A 103 -4.60 14.30 -1.35
CA PHE A 103 -3.37 14.85 -0.77
C PHE A 103 -3.64 16.16 0.01
N SER A 104 -4.77 16.20 0.73
CA SER A 104 -5.16 17.34 1.55
C SER A 104 -4.24 17.46 2.77
N VAL A 105 -4.10 18.67 3.30
CA VAL A 105 -3.31 18.89 4.53
C VAL A 105 -4.02 18.26 5.73
N ALA A 106 -3.29 17.55 6.57
CA ALA A 106 -3.84 16.97 7.81
C ALA A 106 -4.21 18.08 8.80
N ILE A 107 -5.49 18.12 9.19
CA ILE A 107 -6.03 19.04 10.19
C ILE A 107 -6.84 18.22 11.21
N PRO A 108 -6.39 18.09 12.47
CA PRO A 108 -5.12 18.59 13.01
C PRO A 108 -3.89 17.85 12.43
N PRO A 109 -2.67 18.41 12.58
CA PRO A 109 -1.44 17.74 12.12
C PRO A 109 -1.27 16.35 12.75
N ARG A 110 -0.89 15.36 11.95
CA ARG A 110 -0.65 13.97 12.41
C ARG A 110 0.59 13.81 13.29
N PHE A 111 1.52 14.76 13.19
CA PHE A 111 2.74 14.77 13.98
C PHE A 111 2.86 16.08 14.74
N GLU A 112 3.26 15.96 15.99
CA GLU A 112 3.51 17.10 16.85
C GLU A 112 4.88 17.70 16.51
N LYS A 113 4.91 19.00 16.20
CA LYS A 113 6.16 19.71 15.90
C LYS A 113 7.02 19.74 17.16
N VAL A 114 8.18 19.08 17.13
CA VAL A 114 9.08 18.97 18.29
C VAL A 114 9.52 20.32 18.86
N TRP A 115 9.53 21.39 18.05
CA TRP A 115 9.86 22.75 18.46
C TRP A 115 8.69 23.54 19.07
N ARG A 116 7.49 22.94 19.18
CA ARG A 116 6.35 23.53 19.91
C ARG A 116 6.25 23.05 21.36
N LYS A 117 7.15 22.17 21.79
CA LYS A 117 7.31 21.78 23.19
C LYS A 117 8.18 22.83 23.88
N SER A 118 7.59 23.98 24.21
CA SER A 118 8.20 25.07 24.98
C SER A 118 7.23 25.52 26.05
#